data_AF-A0A6N6Q016-F1
#
_entry.id   AF-A0A6N6Q016-F1
#
_cell.length_a   1.000
_cell.length_b   1.000
_cell.length_c   1.000
_cell.angle_alpha   90.00
_cell.angle_beta   90.00
_cell.angle_gamma   90.00
#
_symmetry.space_group_name_H-M   'P 1'
#
loop_
_entity.id
_entity.type
_entity.pdbx_description
1 polymer ?
#
loop_
_entity_poly.entity_id
_entity_poly.type
_entity_poly.pdbx_seq_one_letter_code
_entity_poly.pdbx_strand_id
1 'polypeptide(L)'
;MNANESPSPYSGNQGYGYHPKPLVVEDTLRTETIQIERKAFIFTLKDNPRGRLLRITEDVNGRRDTIIIPATGLEDFRRALEEMLTTSIATPLPPTSG
;
A
#
# COMPACT_ATOMS: atom_id res chain seq x y z
N MET A 1 29.56 -9.40 -29.29
CA MET A 1 29.50 -8.16 -28.48
C MET A 1 28.27 -7.39 -28.94
N ASN A 2 27.22 -7.10 -28.18
CA ASN A 2 26.85 -7.32 -26.79
C ASN A 2 25.33 -7.47 -26.72
N ALA A 3 24.86 -8.25 -25.75
CA ALA A 3 23.47 -8.41 -25.39
C ALA A 3 22.90 -7.11 -24.77
N ASN A 4 21.71 -6.73 -25.20
CA ASN A 4 20.62 -6.31 -24.31
C ASN A 4 19.35 -6.13 -25.13
N GLU A 5 18.78 -7.26 -25.51
CA GLU A 5 17.36 -7.38 -25.76
C GLU A 5 16.67 -7.40 -24.39
N SER A 6 15.84 -6.41 -24.10
CA SER A 6 14.78 -6.55 -23.11
C SER A 6 13.51 -6.04 -23.77
N PRO A 7 12.65 -6.93 -24.31
CA PRO A 7 11.39 -6.49 -24.87
C PRO A 7 10.52 -5.96 -23.72
N SER A 8 10.07 -4.72 -23.88
CA SER A 8 9.03 -4.13 -23.04
C SER A 8 7.78 -5.05 -23.06
N PRO A 9 7.20 -5.43 -21.91
CA PRO A 9 6.01 -6.30 -21.87
C PRO A 9 4.71 -5.60 -22.29
N TYR A 10 4.78 -4.36 -22.77
CA TYR A 10 3.64 -3.62 -23.28
C TYR A 10 3.76 -3.47 -24.80
N SER A 11 3.43 -4.55 -25.51
CA SER A 11 2.99 -4.45 -26.90
C SER A 11 1.58 -3.85 -26.89
N GLY A 12 1.42 -2.65 -27.48
CA GLY A 12 0.13 -1.97 -27.42
C GLY A 12 0.17 -0.55 -28.00
N ASN A 13 0.25 -0.50 -29.31
CA ASN A 13 0.05 0.65 -30.19
C ASN A 13 -1.17 1.51 -29.80
N GLN A 14 -0.99 2.79 -29.44
CA GLN A 14 -1.79 3.94 -29.94
C GLN A 14 -1.42 5.26 -29.27
N GLY A 15 -1.20 6.28 -30.10
CA GLY A 15 -0.63 7.56 -29.73
C GLY A 15 -1.55 8.44 -28.88
N TYR A 16 -0.95 9.07 -27.88
CA TYR A 16 -1.25 10.41 -27.36
C TYR A 16 0.06 10.89 -26.73
N GLY A 17 0.43 12.15 -26.95
CA GLY A 17 1.71 12.73 -26.52
C GLY A 17 2.07 12.37 -25.09
N TYR A 18 3.29 11.87 -24.90
CA TYR A 18 3.91 11.70 -23.59
C TYR A 18 4.22 13.08 -23.04
N HIS A 19 3.19 13.77 -22.55
CA HIS A 19 3.38 14.74 -21.51
C HIS A 19 3.80 13.87 -20.31
N PRO A 20 5.06 13.96 -19.81
CA PRO A 20 5.30 13.46 -18.47
C PRO A 20 4.29 14.20 -17.60
N LYS A 21 3.27 13.49 -17.08
CA LYS A 21 2.48 14.02 -15.97
C LYS A 21 3.54 14.52 -14.98
N PRO A 22 3.57 15.81 -14.61
CA PRO A 22 4.59 16.32 -13.72
C PRO A 22 4.65 15.36 -12.56
N LEU A 23 5.83 14.76 -12.36
CA LEU A 23 6.08 13.86 -11.26
C LEU A 23 5.78 14.69 -10.03
N VAL A 24 4.59 14.52 -9.47
CA VAL A 24 4.24 15.16 -8.21
C VAL A 24 5.33 14.67 -7.27
N VAL A 25 6.19 15.58 -6.81
CA VAL A 25 7.26 15.26 -5.88
C VAL A 25 6.55 14.74 -4.64
N GLU A 26 6.55 13.43 -4.48
CA GLU A 26 6.02 12.74 -3.31
C GLU A 26 7.21 12.50 -2.38
N ASP A 27 7.30 13.28 -1.31
CA ASP A 27 8.31 13.09 -0.29
C ASP A 27 7.85 11.97 0.65
N THR A 28 8.60 10.87 0.67
CA THR A 28 8.32 9.76 1.61
C THR A 28 8.89 10.11 2.97
N LEU A 29 8.01 10.30 3.95
CA LEU A 29 8.37 10.66 5.31
C LEU A 29 8.79 9.45 6.13
N ARG A 30 8.07 8.34 5.97
CA ARG A 30 8.31 7.11 6.71
C ARG A 30 7.76 5.90 5.96
N THR A 31 8.48 4.81 6.05
CA THR A 31 8.02 3.48 5.62
C THR A 31 8.16 2.51 6.78
N GLU A 32 7.17 1.65 6.95
CA GLU A 32 7.19 0.56 7.92
C GLU A 32 6.61 -0.69 7.28
N THR A 33 7.14 -1.86 7.64
CA THR A 33 6.69 -3.13 7.10
C THR A 33 6.45 -4.11 8.24
N ILE A 34 5.32 -4.80 8.21
CA ILE A 34 5.00 -5.89 9.13
C ILE A 34 4.73 -7.17 8.33
N GLN A 35 5.13 -8.31 8.89
CA GLN A 35 4.85 -9.64 8.35
C GLN A 35 3.84 -10.32 9.27
N ILE A 36 2.72 -10.76 8.71
CA ILE A 36 1.68 -11.52 9.42
C ILE A 36 1.33 -12.74 8.58
N GLU A 37 1.65 -13.93 9.09
CA GLU A 37 1.56 -15.19 8.35
C GLU A 37 2.30 -15.09 6.98
N ARG A 38 1.57 -15.25 5.87
CA ARG A 38 2.09 -15.14 4.49
C ARG A 38 1.94 -13.75 3.87
N LYS A 39 1.44 -12.77 4.63
CA LYS A 39 1.12 -11.43 4.16
C LYS A 39 2.15 -10.43 4.68
N ALA A 40 2.65 -9.60 3.78
CA ALA A 40 3.44 -8.43 4.11
C ALA A 40 2.57 -7.17 4.00
N PHE A 41 2.46 -6.39 5.07
CA PHE A 41 1.81 -5.08 5.00
C PHE A 41 2.87 -3.99 5.05
N ILE A 42 2.85 -3.09 4.07
CA ILE A 42 3.79 -1.98 3.93
C ILE A 42 3.02 -0.69 4.08
N PHE A 43 3.39 0.10 5.09
CA PHE A 43 2.83 1.41 5.40
C PHE A 43 3.80 2.47 4.92
N THR A 44 3.34 3.41 4.10
CA THR A 44 4.17 4.51 3.59
C THR A 44 3.46 5.82 3.81
N LEU A 45 3.98 6.64 4.71
CA LEU A 45 3.51 8.01 4.95
C LEU A 45 4.22 8.95 3.98
N LYS A 46 3.45 9.71 3.20
CA LYS A 46 3.95 10.58 2.15
C LYS A 46 3.37 11.98 2.28
N ASP A 47 4.19 12.97 1.94
CA ASP A 47 3.76 14.34 1.66
C ASP A 47 3.77 14.61 0.16
N ASN A 48 2.76 15.33 -0.31
CA ASN A 48 2.73 15.89 -1.65
C ASN A 48 2.12 17.31 -1.60
N PRO A 49 2.19 18.10 -2.67
CA PRO A 49 1.61 19.45 -2.71
C PRO A 49 0.10 19.52 -2.45
N ARG A 50 -0.63 18.41 -2.51
CA ARG A 50 -2.07 18.31 -2.19
C ARG A 50 -2.34 17.91 -0.74
N GLY A 51 -1.30 17.59 0.02
CA GLY A 51 -1.36 17.20 1.43
C GLY A 51 -0.66 15.87 1.73
N ARG A 52 -0.86 15.42 2.97
CA ARG A 52 -0.28 14.18 3.49
C ARG A 52 -1.22 13.00 3.30
N LEU A 53 -0.66 11.82 3.00
CA LEU A 53 -1.41 10.57 2.88
C LEU A 53 -0.63 9.39 3.46
N LEU A 54 -1.35 8.38 3.92
CA LEU A 54 -0.82 7.07 4.24
C LEU A 54 -1.22 6.10 3.13
N ARG A 55 -0.24 5.45 2.51
CA ARG A 55 -0.47 4.31 1.63
C ARG A 55 -0.26 3.02 2.42
N ILE A 56 -1.20 2.08 2.32
CA ILE A 56 -1.08 0.75 2.90
C ILE A 56 -1.13 -0.24 1.74
N THR A 57 -0.05 -1.00 1.57
CA THR A 57 0.04 -2.07 0.56
C THR A 57 0.05 -3.41 1.26
N GLU A 58 -0.87 -4.28 0.90
CA GLU A 58 -0.80 -5.71 1.19
C GLU A 58 -0.05 -6.40 0.07
N ASP A 59 0.89 -7.28 0.40
CA ASP A 59 1.60 -8.13 -0.54
C ASP A 59 1.50 -9.60 -0.10
N VAL A 60 0.95 -10.43 -0.99
CA VAL A 60 0.81 -11.87 -0.80
C VAL A 60 1.52 -12.58 -1.94
N ASN A 61 2.76 -13.01 -1.68
CA ASN A 61 3.61 -13.69 -2.65
C ASN A 61 3.73 -12.93 -4.00
N GLY A 62 3.88 -11.61 -3.96
CA GLY A 62 4.02 -10.75 -5.13
C GLY A 62 2.70 -10.18 -5.67
N ARG A 63 1.54 -10.67 -5.20
CA ARG A 63 0.25 -10.04 -5.50
C ARG A 63 0.03 -8.86 -4.53
N ARG A 64 -0.07 -7.66 -5.10
CA ARG A 64 -0.16 -6.42 -4.32
C ARG A 64 -1.51 -5.74 -4.44
N ASP A 65 -2.15 -5.52 -3.31
CA ASP A 65 -3.36 -4.71 -3.17
C ASP A 65 -3.02 -3.46 -2.36
N THR A 66 -3.63 -2.31 -2.65
CA THR A 66 -3.23 -1.03 -2.01
C THR A 66 -4.43 -0.13 -1.77
N ILE A 67 -4.45 0.47 -0.58
CA ILE A 67 -5.36 1.57 -0.22
C ILE A 67 -4.58 2.83 0.13
N ILE A 68 -5.24 3.98 0.00
CA ILE A 68 -4.69 5.29 0.36
C ILE A 68 -5.67 5.98 1.30
N ILE A 69 -5.15 6.47 2.42
CA ILE A 69 -5.91 7.18 3.44
C ILE A 69 -5.34 8.61 3.52
N PRO A 70 -6.13 9.65 3.25
CA PRO A 70 -5.72 11.03 3.51
C PRO A 70 -5.37 11.22 4.99
N ALA A 71 -4.34 12.01 5.29
CA ALA A 71 -3.89 12.21 6.68
C ALA A 71 -4.98 12.75 7.61
N THR A 72 -5.95 13.49 7.06
CA THR A 72 -7.11 14.02 7.79
C THR A 72 -8.01 12.94 8.37
N GLY A 73 -7.99 11.70 7.84
CA GLY A 73 -8.79 10.58 8.32
C GLY A 73 -8.03 9.56 9.17
N LEU A 74 -6.75 9.80 9.50
CA LEU A 74 -5.93 8.81 10.20
C LEU A 74 -6.36 8.60 11.66
N GLU A 75 -6.87 9.64 12.32
CA GLU A 75 -7.35 9.54 13.70
C GLU A 75 -8.63 8.70 13.78
N ASP A 76 -9.57 8.87 12.85
CA ASP A 76 -10.78 8.05 12.78
C ASP A 76 -10.43 6.60 12.41
N PHE A 77 -9.48 6.40 11.49
CA PHE A 77 -8.98 5.07 11.13
C PHE A 77 -8.34 4.36 12.32
N ARG A 78 -7.54 5.07 13.12
CA ARG A 78 -6.95 4.55 14.36
C ARG A 78 -8.03 4.10 15.34
N ARG A 79 -9.05 4.93 15.59
CA ARG A 79 -10.15 4.60 16.50
C ARG A 79 -10.91 3.36 16.05
N ALA A 80 -11.23 3.26 14.77
CA ALA A 80 -11.90 2.08 14.22
C ALA A 80 -11.06 0.80 14.41
N LEU A 81 -9.74 0.87 14.19
CA LEU A 81 -8.83 -0.26 14.45
C LEU A 81 -8.78 -0.65 15.93
N GLU A 82 -8.75 0.33 16.84
CA GLU A 82 -8.76 0.10 18.29
C GLU A 82 -10.06 -0.57 18.78
N GLU A 83 -11.21 -0.19 18.22
CA GLU A 83 -12.49 -0.84 18.49
C GLU A 83 -12.51 -2.30 18.02
N MET A 84 -11.97 -2.57 16.83
CA MET A 84 -11.85 -3.95 16.32
C MET A 84 -10.90 -4.79 17.19
N LEU A 85 -9.79 -4.22 17.66
CA LEU A 85 -8.86 -4.88 18.57
C LEU A 85 -9.52 -5.21 19.91
N THR A 86 -10.25 -4.24 20.48
CA THR A 86 -10.99 -4.44 21.73
C THR A 86 -11.99 -5.60 21.59
N THR A 87 -12.72 -5.63 20.47
CA THR A 87 -13.71 -6.68 20.18
C THR A 87 -13.06 -8.05 19.98
N SER A 88 -11.90 -8.11 19.30
CA SER A 88 -11.20 -9.38 19.03
C SER A 88 -10.61 -9.99 20.31
N ILE A 89 -10.15 -9.16 21.25
CA ILE A 89 -9.67 -9.62 22.56
C ILE A 89 -10.85 -10.10 23.43
N ALA A 90 -11.99 -9.39 23.38
CA ALA A 90 -13.17 -9.75 24.15
C ALA A 90 -13.89 -11.00 23.62
N THR A 91 -13.70 -11.34 22.35
CA THR A 91 -14.31 -12.50 21.69
C THR A 91 -13.22 -13.52 21.31
N PRO A 92 -12.71 -14.31 22.28
CA PRO A 92 -11.70 -15.31 21.99
C PRO A 92 -12.24 -16.33 20.98
N LEU A 93 -11.39 -16.73 20.05
CA LEU A 93 -11.74 -17.72 19.03
C LEU A 93 -12.24 -19.02 19.70
N PRO A 94 -13.29 -19.66 19.16
CA PRO A 94 -13.71 -20.97 19.66
C PRO A 94 -12.54 -21.95 19.54
N PRO A 95 -12.40 -22.90 20.49
CA PRO A 95 -11.30 -23.86 20.46
C PRO A 95 -11.34 -24.62 19.14
N THR A 96 -10.25 -24.57 18.38
CA THR A 96 -10.07 -25.35 17.16
C THR A 96 -10.22 -26.82 17.53
N SER A 97 -11.26 -27.48 17.02
CA SER A 97 -11.41 -28.93 17.19
C SER A 97 -10.22 -29.60 16.49
N GLY A 98 -9.37 -30.27 17.28
CA GLY A 98 -8.23 -31.05 16.80
C GLY A 98 -8.63 -32.36 16.15
#